data_AF-A0A955JR25-F1
#
_entry.id   AF-A0A955JR25-F1
#
_cell.length_a   1.000
_cell.length_b   1.000
_cell.length_c   1.000
_cell.angle_alpha   90.00
_cell.angle_beta   90.00
_cell.angle_gamma   90.00
#
_symmetry.space_group_name_H-M   'P 1'
#
loop_
_entity.id
_entity.type
_entity.pdbx_description
1 polymer ?
#
loop_
_entity_poly.entity_id
_entity_poly.type
_entity_poly.pdbx_seq_one_letter_code
_entity_poly.pdbx_strand_id
1 'polypeptide(L)'
;CSNFVEHIPHGDSYNDPFFQFFDELYRILKPAEFDPANPNIPIKGFATITCPYYSSMRAWQDPTHHRAISEASFLYLNKQWREDNKLTHYPVKCDFDFSYGYIVAPEWQNRSEETQAFAIRNYINAVSDIRVTLIKRA
;
A
#
# COMPACT_ATOMS: atom_id res chain seq x y z
N CYS A 1 -2.45 -2.30 -9.97
CA CYS A 1 -1.65 -1.10 -10.28
C CYS A 1 -0.22 -1.41 -9.86
N SER A 2 0.73 -1.29 -10.77
CA SER A 2 2.13 -1.65 -10.52
C SER A 2 3.04 -0.52 -10.95
N ASN A 3 4.00 -0.15 -10.09
CA ASN A 3 4.98 0.92 -10.27
C ASN A 3 4.39 2.23 -10.82
N PHE A 4 3.54 2.87 -10.02
CA PHE A 4 2.78 4.06 -10.45
C PHE A 4 2.53 5.01 -9.28
N VAL A 5 2.11 4.46 -8.13
CA VAL A 5 1.71 5.28 -6.97
C VAL A 5 2.85 6.13 -6.40
N GLU A 6 4.09 5.69 -6.58
CA GLU A 6 5.32 6.38 -6.23
C GLU A 6 5.65 7.57 -7.17
N HIS A 7 5.08 7.58 -8.39
CA HIS A 7 5.20 8.67 -9.35
C HIS A 7 4.09 9.72 -9.20
N ILE A 8 3.12 9.51 -8.31
CA ILE A 8 2.07 10.51 -8.08
C ILE A 8 2.70 11.72 -7.39
N PRO A 9 2.64 12.93 -7.99
CA PRO A 9 3.31 14.11 -7.46
C PRO A 9 2.69 14.54 -6.12
N HIS A 10 3.48 15.22 -5.29
CA HIS A 10 2.98 15.85 -4.08
C HIS A 10 2.09 17.04 -4.42
N GLY A 11 1.02 17.23 -3.65
CA GLY A 11 0.16 18.42 -3.74
C GLY A 11 0.56 19.51 -2.76
N ASP A 12 -0.39 20.41 -2.48
CA ASP A 12 -0.27 21.50 -1.50
C ASP A 12 -0.67 21.05 -0.07
N SER A 13 -0.56 19.76 0.23
CA SER A 13 -1.06 19.06 1.44
C SER A 13 -2.58 18.97 1.58
N TYR A 14 -3.35 19.92 1.05
CA TYR A 14 -4.81 19.86 1.04
C TYR A 14 -5.35 19.17 -0.23
N ASN A 15 -4.70 19.38 -1.36
CA ASN A 15 -5.01 18.81 -2.65
C ASN A 15 -3.87 17.87 -3.07
N ASP A 16 -3.64 16.79 -2.33
CA ASP A 16 -2.61 15.80 -2.72
C ASP A 16 -3.17 14.81 -3.76
N PRO A 17 -2.60 14.74 -4.98
CA PRO A 17 -3.03 13.81 -6.02
C PRO A 17 -3.01 12.34 -5.60
N PHE A 18 -2.22 11.97 -4.60
CA PHE A 18 -2.22 10.60 -4.05
C PHE A 18 -3.54 10.28 -3.38
N PHE A 19 -4.04 11.16 -2.51
CA PHE A 19 -5.34 10.97 -1.88
C PHE A 19 -6.46 11.03 -2.90
N GLN A 20 -6.39 11.94 -3.88
CA GLN A 20 -7.38 12.02 -4.94
C GLN A 20 -7.45 10.74 -5.80
N PHE A 21 -6.30 10.14 -6.09
CA PHE A 21 -6.23 8.86 -6.80
C PHE A 21 -6.93 7.74 -6.01
N PHE A 22 -6.67 7.63 -4.71
CA PHE A 22 -7.32 6.60 -3.88
C PHE A 22 -8.80 6.89 -3.60
N ASP A 23 -9.19 8.16 -3.48
CA ASP A 23 -10.60 8.56 -3.38
C ASP A 23 -11.36 8.20 -4.66
N GLU A 24 -10.76 8.42 -5.83
CA GLU A 24 -11.35 8.02 -7.11
C GLU A 24 -11.43 6.49 -7.25
N LEU A 25 -10.35 5.78 -6.87
CA LEU A 25 -10.34 4.32 -6.82
C LEU A 25 -11.46 3.78 -5.91
N TYR A 26 -11.65 4.39 -4.75
CA TYR A 26 -12.71 4.04 -3.81
C TYR A 26 -14.10 4.29 -4.39
N ARG A 27 -14.29 5.42 -5.09
CA ARG A 27 -15.55 5.79 -5.74
C ARG A 27 -15.96 4.75 -6.79
N ILE A 28 -15.01 4.27 -7.60
CA ILE A 28 -15.30 3.34 -8.70
C ILE A 28 -15.34 1.86 -8.27
N LEU A 29 -14.65 1.49 -7.18
CA LEU A 29 -14.68 0.13 -6.67
C LEU A 29 -16.08 -0.24 -6.18
N LYS A 30 -16.52 -1.43 -6.58
CA LYS A 30 -17.72 -2.07 -6.00
C LYS A 30 -17.44 -2.49 -4.56
N PRO A 31 -18.47 -2.63 -3.71
CA PRO A 31 -18.32 -3.24 -2.38
C PRO A 31 -17.60 -4.59 -2.47
N ALA A 32 -16.81 -4.90 -1.44
CA ALA A 32 -16.07 -6.16 -1.40
C ALA A 32 -17.01 -7.37 -1.30
N GLU A 33 -16.73 -8.39 -2.10
CA GLU A 33 -17.32 -9.72 -1.97
C GLU A 33 -16.18 -10.67 -1.55
N PHE A 34 -16.43 -11.56 -0.60
CA PHE A 34 -15.42 -12.48 -0.06
C PHE A 34 -15.72 -13.92 -0.45
N ASP A 35 -14.67 -14.75 -0.48
CA ASP A 35 -14.80 -16.18 -0.72
C ASP A 35 -15.69 -16.83 0.35
N PRO A 36 -16.77 -17.55 0.00
CA PRO A 36 -17.60 -18.27 0.96
C PRO A 36 -16.85 -19.30 1.80
N ALA A 37 -15.73 -19.83 1.29
CA ALA A 37 -14.88 -20.78 2.01
C ALA A 37 -13.82 -20.08 2.88
N ASN A 38 -13.48 -18.80 2.60
CA ASN A 38 -12.54 -18.03 3.39
C ASN A 38 -12.90 -16.53 3.41
N PRO A 39 -13.52 -16.02 4.49
CA PRO A 39 -13.99 -14.64 4.57
C PRO A 39 -12.87 -13.60 4.57
N ASN A 40 -11.59 -14.00 4.60
CA ASN A 40 -10.45 -13.10 4.54
C ASN A 40 -9.93 -12.87 3.12
N ILE A 41 -10.46 -13.57 2.13
CA ILE A 41 -10.01 -13.46 0.73
C ILE A 41 -11.08 -12.71 -0.07
N PRO A 42 -10.84 -11.45 -0.45
CA PRO A 42 -11.76 -10.73 -1.33
C PRO A 42 -11.68 -11.33 -2.75
N ILE A 43 -12.83 -11.65 -3.33
CA ILE A 43 -12.97 -12.13 -4.71
C ILE A 43 -13.36 -11.01 -5.67
N LYS A 44 -13.97 -9.93 -5.15
CA LYS A 44 -14.30 -8.70 -5.89
C LYS A 44 -14.21 -7.48 -4.97
N GLY A 45 -14.23 -6.28 -5.57
CA GLY A 45 -14.24 -5.03 -4.80
C GLY A 45 -12.94 -4.72 -4.07
N PHE A 46 -11.82 -5.25 -4.59
CA PHE A 46 -10.47 -4.98 -4.09
C PHE A 46 -9.58 -4.43 -5.21
N ALA A 47 -8.48 -3.79 -4.83
CA ALA A 47 -7.43 -3.35 -5.74
C ALA A 47 -6.06 -3.78 -5.22
N THR A 48 -5.20 -4.29 -6.09
CA THR A 48 -3.81 -4.60 -5.76
C THR A 48 -2.90 -3.47 -6.21
N ILE A 49 -2.09 -2.95 -5.30
CA ILE A 49 -1.00 -2.01 -5.54
C ILE A 49 0.32 -2.74 -5.36
N THR A 50 1.28 -2.54 -6.25
CA THR A 50 2.66 -3.04 -6.08
C THR A 50 3.63 -1.94 -6.47
N CYS A 51 4.57 -1.61 -5.62
CA CYS A 51 5.55 -0.55 -5.85
C CYS A 51 6.83 -0.82 -5.06
N PRO A 52 7.96 -0.18 -5.42
CA PRO A 52 9.20 -0.29 -4.65
C PRO A 52 8.98 0.07 -3.18
N TYR A 53 9.55 -0.74 -2.29
CA TYR A 53 9.44 -0.52 -0.85
C TYR A 53 10.40 0.59 -0.41
N TYR A 54 10.01 1.40 0.59
CA TYR A 54 10.74 2.62 0.98
C TYR A 54 12.24 2.41 1.23
N SER A 55 12.62 1.25 1.76
CA SER A 55 14.00 0.92 2.11
C SER A 55 14.77 0.24 0.97
N SER A 56 14.14 0.06 -0.19
CA SER A 56 14.74 -0.53 -1.39
C SER A 56 15.43 0.55 -2.22
N MET A 57 16.62 0.27 -2.75
CA MET A 57 17.28 1.11 -3.75
C MET A 57 16.34 1.41 -4.93
N ARG A 58 15.44 0.50 -5.27
CA ARG A 58 14.44 0.68 -6.34
C ARG A 58 13.51 1.87 -6.08
N ALA A 59 13.22 2.20 -4.82
CA ALA A 59 12.41 3.37 -4.48
C ALA A 59 13.13 4.70 -4.73
N TRP A 60 14.47 4.68 -4.86
CA TRP A 60 15.29 5.89 -4.96
C TRP A 60 16.05 6.02 -6.29
N GLN A 61 16.18 4.94 -7.05
CA GLN A 61 16.95 4.93 -8.31
C GLN A 61 16.27 5.70 -9.45
N ASP A 62 14.93 5.77 -9.45
CA ASP A 62 14.17 6.44 -10.49
C ASP A 62 14.00 7.93 -10.14
N PRO A 63 14.52 8.85 -10.97
CA PRO A 63 14.48 10.29 -10.68
C PRO A 63 13.06 10.88 -10.76
N THR A 64 12.06 10.12 -11.22
CA THR A 64 10.67 10.54 -11.32
C THR A 64 9.81 10.07 -10.15
N HIS A 65 10.38 9.32 -9.20
CA HIS A 65 9.69 9.02 -7.95
C HIS A 65 9.54 10.29 -7.11
N HIS A 66 8.32 10.51 -6.66
CA HIS A 66 7.99 11.64 -5.79
C HIS A 66 7.89 11.24 -4.32
N ARG A 67 7.69 9.94 -4.03
CA ARG A 67 7.48 9.45 -2.67
C ARG A 67 7.97 8.01 -2.51
N ALA A 68 8.54 7.72 -1.35
CA ALA A 68 8.87 6.37 -0.93
C ALA A 68 7.67 5.74 -0.22
N ILE A 69 7.26 4.54 -0.65
CA ILE A 69 6.04 3.89 -0.16
C ILE A 69 6.37 2.83 0.91
N SER A 70 5.66 2.92 2.04
CA SER A 70 5.69 1.93 3.12
C SER A 70 4.26 1.48 3.45
N GLU A 71 4.12 0.54 4.36
CA GLU A 71 2.84 0.14 4.96
C GLU A 71 2.11 1.35 5.53
N ALA A 72 2.86 2.26 6.16
CA ALA A 72 2.31 3.46 6.76
C ALA A 72 1.68 4.42 5.74
N SER A 73 2.13 4.41 4.48
CA SER A 73 1.52 5.19 3.41
C SER A 73 0.04 4.82 3.19
N PHE A 74 -0.33 3.56 3.43
CA PHE A 74 -1.69 3.06 3.23
C PHE A 74 -2.57 3.18 4.49
N LEU A 75 -1.98 3.36 5.68
CA LEU A 75 -2.73 3.63 6.92
C LEU A 75 -3.64 4.87 6.77
N TYR A 76 -3.14 5.88 6.07
CA TYR A 76 -3.89 7.11 5.76
C TYR A 76 -5.09 6.90 4.84
N LEU A 77 -5.30 5.71 4.28
CA LEU A 77 -6.47 5.39 3.45
C LEU A 77 -7.59 4.71 4.24
N ASN A 78 -7.33 4.30 5.48
CA ASN A 78 -8.32 3.75 6.40
C ASN A 78 -8.95 4.84 7.26
N LYS A 79 -10.28 4.98 7.22
CA LYS A 79 -10.97 6.06 7.92
C LYS A 79 -10.88 5.92 9.44
N GLN A 80 -11.11 4.72 9.96
CA GLN A 80 -11.05 4.46 11.41
C GLN A 80 -9.66 4.79 11.97
N TRP A 81 -8.59 4.36 11.27
CA TRP A 81 -7.22 4.68 11.68
C TRP A 81 -6.96 6.18 11.68
N ARG A 82 -7.44 6.93 10.67
CA ARG A 82 -7.34 8.40 10.67
C ARG A 82 -8.10 9.02 11.84
N GLU A 83 -9.28 8.52 12.19
CA GLU A 83 -10.06 8.99 13.34
C GLU A 83 -9.35 8.73 14.67
N ASP A 84 -8.89 7.50 14.89
CA ASP A 84 -8.20 7.07 16.12
C ASP A 84 -6.91 7.89 16.36
N ASN A 85 -6.21 8.24 15.29
CA ASN A 85 -4.98 9.02 15.35
C ASN A 85 -5.20 10.54 15.25
N LYS A 86 -6.45 11.02 15.22
CA LYS A 86 -6.82 12.45 15.12
C LYS A 86 -6.29 13.13 13.84
N LEU A 87 -6.25 12.37 12.76
CA LEU A 87 -5.78 12.78 11.43
C LEU A 87 -6.93 13.09 10.46
N THR A 88 -8.12 13.39 10.98
CA THR A 88 -9.32 13.74 10.18
C THR A 88 -9.23 15.11 9.49
N HIS A 89 -8.18 15.87 9.77
CA HIS A 89 -7.89 17.14 9.10
C HIS A 89 -7.35 16.97 7.67
N TYR A 90 -6.90 15.76 7.30
CA TYR A 90 -6.57 15.47 5.90
C TYR A 90 -7.86 15.24 5.09
N PRO A 91 -8.01 15.85 3.90
CA PRO A 91 -9.23 15.75 3.10
C PRO A 91 -9.30 14.45 2.29
N VAL A 92 -9.24 13.31 3.00
CA VAL A 92 -9.29 11.95 2.43
C VAL A 92 -10.67 11.35 2.66
N LYS A 93 -11.37 10.97 1.60
CA LYS A 93 -12.76 10.47 1.66
C LYS A 93 -12.86 8.95 1.66
N CYS A 94 -11.87 8.25 1.11
CA CYS A 94 -11.88 6.79 1.04
C CYS A 94 -11.80 6.11 2.41
N ASP A 95 -12.33 4.90 2.48
CA ASP A 95 -12.22 4.02 3.64
C ASP A 95 -11.84 2.59 3.20
N PHE A 96 -10.54 2.36 3.12
CA PHE A 96 -10.01 1.05 2.78
C PHE A 96 -9.60 0.27 4.02
N ASP A 97 -9.90 -1.02 4.01
CA ASP A 97 -9.11 -2.01 4.74
C ASP A 97 -7.94 -2.47 3.87
N PHE A 98 -6.91 -3.05 4.46
CA PHE A 98 -5.76 -3.50 3.69
C PHE A 98 -5.00 -4.66 4.31
N SER A 99 -4.39 -5.45 3.42
CA SER A 99 -3.33 -6.39 3.77
C SER A 99 -2.11 -6.10 2.90
N TYR A 100 -0.93 -6.40 3.43
CA TYR A 100 0.33 -6.23 2.73
C TYR A 100 1.17 -7.50 2.74
N GLY A 101 1.98 -7.65 1.71
CA GLY A 101 3.01 -8.65 1.59
C GLY A 101 4.25 -8.03 0.95
N TYR A 102 5.37 -8.71 1.08
CA TYR A 102 6.65 -8.23 0.58
C TYR A 102 7.16 -9.12 -0.55
N ILE A 103 7.71 -8.49 -1.58
CA ILE A 103 8.52 -9.16 -2.58
C ILE A 103 9.97 -8.98 -2.13
N VAL A 104 10.57 -10.05 -1.61
CA VAL A 104 11.96 -10.03 -1.14
C VAL A 104 12.95 -9.99 -2.31
N ALA A 105 14.14 -9.43 -2.07
CA ALA A 105 15.20 -9.41 -3.06
C ALA A 105 15.64 -10.83 -3.46
N PRO A 106 16.14 -11.05 -4.70
CA PRO A 106 16.42 -12.38 -5.24
C PRO A 106 17.28 -13.28 -4.33
N GLU A 107 18.26 -12.71 -3.62
CA GLU A 107 19.15 -13.40 -2.69
C GLU A 107 18.44 -13.98 -1.45
N TRP A 108 17.24 -13.47 -1.13
CA TRP A 108 16.42 -13.92 -0.01
C TRP A 108 15.31 -14.90 -0.42
N GLN A 109 14.94 -14.97 -1.71
CA GLN A 109 13.76 -15.74 -2.18
C GLN A 109 13.83 -17.24 -1.85
N ASN A 110 15.03 -17.82 -1.89
CA ASN A 110 15.25 -19.25 -1.64
C ASN A 110 15.59 -19.57 -0.17
N ARG A 111 15.50 -18.58 0.73
CA ARG A 111 15.75 -18.76 2.17
C ARG A 111 14.48 -19.21 2.88
N SER A 112 14.62 -19.80 4.08
CA SER A 112 13.47 -20.16 4.91
C SER A 112 12.61 -18.94 5.25
N GLU A 113 11.31 -19.14 5.50
CA GLU A 113 10.39 -18.06 5.89
C GLU A 113 10.88 -17.30 7.13
N GLU A 114 11.44 -18.01 8.12
CA GLU A 114 12.03 -17.40 9.31
C GLU A 114 13.21 -16.48 8.95
N THR A 115 14.09 -16.93 8.04
CA THR A 115 15.23 -16.14 7.57
C THR A 115 14.76 -14.91 6.79
N GLN A 116 13.74 -15.07 5.95
CA GLN A 116 13.12 -13.96 5.21
C GLN A 116 12.50 -12.95 6.18
N ALA A 117 11.73 -13.41 7.17
CA ALA A 117 11.12 -12.56 8.19
C ALA A 117 12.17 -11.81 9.03
N PHE A 118 13.28 -12.46 9.37
CA PHE A 118 14.41 -11.81 10.02
C PHE A 118 15.03 -10.74 9.12
N ALA A 119 15.27 -11.05 7.84
CA ALA A 119 15.87 -10.11 6.89
C ALA A 119 14.98 -8.88 6.65
N ILE A 120 13.69 -9.08 6.45
CA ILE A 120 12.70 -8.01 6.26
C ILE A 120 12.74 -7.00 7.43
N ARG A 121 12.92 -7.47 8.66
CA ARG A 121 12.93 -6.62 9.86
C ARG A 121 14.27 -5.92 10.12
N ASN A 122 15.38 -6.56 9.77
CA ASN A 122 16.71 -6.13 10.23
C ASN A 122 17.61 -5.55 9.13
N TYR A 123 17.30 -5.79 7.85
CA TYR A 123 18.18 -5.39 6.75
C TYR A 123 17.49 -4.42 5.79
N ILE A 124 18.19 -3.34 5.46
CA ILE A 124 17.87 -2.48 4.32
C ILE A 124 18.01 -3.27 3.02
N ASN A 125 17.20 -2.96 2.00
CA ASN A 125 17.15 -3.67 0.71
C ASN A 125 16.75 -5.15 0.75
N ALA A 126 16.36 -5.73 1.88
CA ALA A 126 15.85 -7.11 1.91
C ALA A 126 14.51 -7.25 1.17
N VAL A 127 13.71 -6.19 1.15
CA VAL A 127 12.45 -6.08 0.39
C VAL A 127 12.69 -5.24 -0.85
N SER A 128 12.34 -5.78 -2.01
CA SER A 128 12.36 -5.06 -3.28
C SER A 128 11.12 -4.18 -3.42
N ASP A 129 9.94 -4.80 -3.31
CA ASP A 129 8.64 -4.16 -3.54
C ASP A 129 7.66 -4.55 -2.43
N ILE A 130 6.73 -3.65 -2.11
CA ILE A 130 5.56 -3.93 -1.28
C ILE A 130 4.37 -4.23 -2.19
N ARG A 131 3.60 -5.26 -1.84
CA ARG A 131 2.31 -5.57 -2.48
C ARG A 131 1.19 -5.36 -1.48
N VAL A 132 0.25 -4.49 -1.80
CA VAL A 132 -0.88 -4.14 -0.93
C VAL A 132 -2.18 -4.51 -1.62
N THR A 133 -3.06 -5.19 -0.91
CA THR A 133 -4.45 -5.40 -1.32
C THR A 133 -5.33 -4.44 -0.53
N LEU A 134 -5.95 -3.49 -1.23
CA LEU A 134 -6.92 -2.55 -0.67
C LEU A 134 -8.33 -3.11 -0.86
N ILE A 135 -9.12 -3.13 0.21
CA ILE A 135 -10.47 -3.67 0.24
C ILE A 135 -11.42 -2.54 0.63
N LYS A 136 -12.42 -2.28 -0.22
CA LYS A 136 -13.42 -1.25 0.07
C LYS A 136 -14.29 -1.66 1.27
N ARG A 137 -14.28 -0.86 2.33
CA ARG A 137 -15.23 -1.01 3.45
C ARG A 137 -16.56 -0.37 3.04
N ALA A 138 -17.67 -0.99 3.44
CA ALA A 138 -19.02 -0.57 3.08
C ALA A 138 -19.55 0.49 4.07
#